data_AF-A0A2M7MZ37-F1
#
_entry.id   AF-A0A2M7MZ37-F1
#
_cell.length_a   1.000
_cell.length_b   1.000
_cell.length_c   1.000
_cell.angle_alpha   90.00
_cell.angle_beta   90.00
_cell.angle_gamma   90.00
#
_symmetry.space_group_name_H-M   'P 1'
#
loop_
_entity.id
_entity.type
_entity.pdbx_description
1 polymer ?
#
loop_
_entity_poly.entity_id
_entity_poly.type
_entity_poly.pdbx_seq_one_letter_code
_entity_poly.pdbx_strand_id
1 'polypeptide(L)'
;MLHIVNKSPFDRNSLESCLRLAKKGSAVLLIEDGVYGATKGSSVEVKVQGAMANLKVYALGADLQARGVADRVLDGVTVVDYGGFVDLVADHSNLQSWL
;
A
#
# COMPACT_ATOMS: atom_id res chain seq x y z
N MET A 1 6.58 9.73 -7.14
CA MET A 1 5.74 8.83 -7.96
C MET A 1 4.84 8.05 -7.04
N LEU A 2 3.58 7.84 -7.42
CA LEU A 2 2.65 6.99 -6.68
C LEU A 2 2.60 5.61 -7.32
N HIS A 3 2.82 4.57 -6.53
CA HIS A 3 2.61 3.19 -6.93
C HIS A 3 1.28 2.69 -6.37
N ILE A 4 0.46 2.03 -7.19
CA ILE A 4 -0.83 1.47 -6.78
C ILE A 4 -0.75 -0.05 -6.89
N VAL A 5 -1.05 -0.76 -5.81
CA VAL A 5 -1.03 -2.24 -5.77
C VAL A 5 -2.42 -2.71 -5.37
N ASN A 6 -3.07 -3.50 -6.24
CA ASN A 6 -4.45 -3.96 -6.02
C ASN A 6 -4.58 -5.47 -5.74
N LYS A 7 -3.48 -6.22 -5.83
CA LYS A 7 -3.48 -7.68 -5.60
C LYS A 7 -2.93 -8.04 -4.23
N SER A 8 -3.53 -9.08 -3.64
CA SER A 8 -3.06 -9.67 -2.40
C SER A 8 -1.58 -10.05 -2.53
N PRO A 9 -0.74 -9.72 -1.53
CA PRO A 9 0.65 -10.17 -1.50
C PRO A 9 0.79 -11.68 -1.30
N PHE A 10 -0.31 -12.38 -1.06
CA PHE A 10 -0.36 -13.84 -0.92
C PHE A 10 -0.85 -14.54 -2.20
N ASP A 11 -1.33 -13.78 -3.20
CA ASP A 11 -1.72 -14.30 -4.52
C ASP A 11 -0.74 -13.89 -5.62
N ARG A 12 -0.25 -12.63 -5.59
CA ARG A 12 0.65 -12.08 -6.61
C ARG A 12 1.91 -11.46 -6.01
N ASN A 13 2.96 -11.40 -6.83
CA ASN A 13 4.24 -10.77 -6.48
C ASN A 13 4.26 -9.25 -6.77
N SER A 14 3.11 -8.64 -7.06
CA SER A 14 2.98 -7.23 -7.45
C SER A 14 3.48 -6.31 -6.34
N LEU A 15 3.14 -6.58 -5.07
CA LEU A 15 3.66 -5.82 -3.92
C LEU A 15 5.18 -5.97 -3.80
N GLU A 16 5.71 -7.19 -3.87
CA GLU A 16 7.15 -7.42 -3.77
C GLU A 16 7.94 -6.69 -4.87
N SER A 17 7.46 -6.80 -6.11
CA SER A 17 8.09 -6.13 -7.26
C SER A 17 8.02 -4.61 -7.13
N CYS A 18 6.88 -4.09 -6.65
CA CYS A 18 6.70 -2.68 -6.33
C CYS A 18 7.73 -2.20 -5.30
N LEU A 19 7.81 -2.84 -4.13
CA LEU A 19 8.72 -2.44 -3.06
C LEU A 19 10.19 -2.50 -3.48
N ARG A 20 10.58 -3.47 -4.33
CA ARG A 20 11.95 -3.61 -4.83
C ARG A 20 12.34 -2.51 -5.83
N LEU A 21 11.39 -2.05 -6.66
CA LEU A 21 11.66 -1.13 -7.77
C LEU A 21 11.29 0.33 -7.43
N ALA A 22 10.48 0.55 -6.40
CA ALA A 22 10.12 1.87 -5.92
C ALA A 22 11.37 2.62 -5.42
N LYS A 23 11.53 3.86 -5.89
CA LYS A 23 12.65 4.73 -5.51
C LYS A 23 12.34 5.47 -4.21
N LYS A 24 13.39 5.86 -3.49
CA LYS A 24 13.29 6.71 -2.29
C LYS A 24 12.46 7.97 -2.58
N GLY A 25 11.54 8.29 -1.67
CA GLY A 25 10.62 9.44 -1.79
C GLY A 25 9.34 9.13 -2.57
N SER A 26 9.17 7.93 -3.12
CA SER A 26 7.89 7.49 -3.70
C SER A 26 6.87 7.12 -2.61
N ALA A 27 5.61 7.04 -3.04
CA ALA A 27 4.49 6.55 -2.25
C ALA A 27 3.95 5.24 -2.81
N VAL A 28 3.41 4.37 -1.94
CA VAL A 28 2.70 3.14 -2.31
C VAL A 28 1.30 3.22 -1.70
N LEU A 29 0.28 3.05 -2.53
CA LEU A 29 -1.12 2.92 -2.10
C LEU A 29 -1.58 1.48 -2.33
N LEU A 30 -2.04 0.85 -1.26
CA LEU A 30 -2.66 -0.46 -1.30
C LEU A 30 -4.19 -0.30 -1.38
N ILE A 31 -4.78 -0.87 -2.42
CA ILE A 31 -6.23 -0.90 -2.66
C ILE A 31 -6.69 -2.33 -2.92
N GLU A 32 -7.99 -2.56 -3.03
CA GLU A 32 -8.60 -3.87 -3.26
C GLU A 32 -7.97 -4.93 -2.36
N ASP A 33 -7.52 -6.07 -2.91
CA ASP A 33 -6.88 -7.13 -2.14
C ASP A 33 -5.45 -6.77 -1.71
N GLY A 34 -4.86 -5.73 -2.28
CA GLY A 34 -3.55 -5.21 -1.87
C GLY A 34 -3.51 -4.79 -0.41
N VAL A 35 -4.64 -4.41 0.19
CA VAL A 35 -4.70 -3.98 1.60
C VAL A 35 -4.29 -5.06 2.60
N TYR A 36 -4.31 -6.35 2.21
CA TYR A 36 -3.76 -7.41 3.05
C TYR A 36 -2.26 -7.23 3.34
N GLY A 37 -1.52 -6.52 2.48
CA GLY A 37 -0.13 -6.15 2.72
C GLY A 37 0.07 -5.11 3.82
N ALA A 38 -0.99 -4.40 4.23
CA ALA A 38 -0.95 -3.45 5.34
C ALA A 38 -1.34 -4.08 6.69
N THR A 39 -1.42 -5.41 6.82
CA THR A 39 -1.94 -6.06 8.04
C THR A 39 -0.84 -6.59 8.97
N LYS A 40 -1.01 -6.36 10.28
CA LYS A 40 -0.20 -6.87 11.38
C LYS A 40 -0.26 -8.39 11.47
N GLY A 41 0.90 -9.00 11.71
CA GLY A 41 1.11 -10.44 11.76
C GLY A 41 1.12 -11.12 10.39
N SER A 42 1.16 -10.36 9.29
CA SER A 42 1.28 -10.94 7.96
C SER A 42 2.71 -11.37 7.66
N SER A 43 2.88 -12.35 6.77
CA SER A 43 4.21 -12.81 6.33
C SER A 43 5.03 -11.75 5.59
N VAL A 44 4.40 -10.63 5.18
CA VAL A 44 5.05 -9.52 4.48
C VAL A 44 5.30 -8.31 5.37
N GLU A 45 4.90 -8.33 6.64
CA GLU A 45 5.02 -7.21 7.59
C GLU A 45 6.45 -6.63 7.63
N VAL A 46 7.46 -7.47 7.87
CA VAL A 46 8.87 -7.05 7.95
C VAL A 46 9.33 -6.37 6.67
N LYS A 47 8.89 -6.87 5.51
CA LYS A 47 9.25 -6.33 4.20
C LYS A 47 8.61 -4.95 4.00
N VAL A 48 7.35 -4.79 4.37
CA VAL A 48 6.60 -3.53 4.26
C VAL A 48 7.16 -2.49 5.23
N GLN A 49 7.42 -2.86 6.49
CA GLN A 49 8.05 -1.99 7.48
C GLN A 49 9.45 -1.54 7.04
N GLY A 50 10.27 -2.45 6.50
CA GLY A 50 11.59 -2.11 5.97
C GLY A 50 11.52 -1.10 4.81
N ALA A 51 10.50 -1.22 3.95
CA ALA A 51 10.30 -0.30 2.84
C ALA A 51 9.88 1.12 3.29
N MET A 52 9.22 1.26 4.43
CA MET A 52 8.80 2.56 4.98
C MET A 52 9.98 3.49 5.32
N ALA A 53 11.20 2.96 5.44
CA ALA A 53 12.39 3.80 5.60
C ALA A 53 12.63 4.75 4.40
N ASN A 54 12.15 4.36 3.21
CA ASN A 54 12.34 5.11 1.97
C ASN A 54 11.04 5.51 1.27
N LEU A 55 9.92 4.87 1.60
CA LEU A 55 8.63 5.03 0.95
C LEU A 55 7.56 5.46 1.95
N LYS A 56 6.58 6.26 1.50
CA LYS A 56 5.33 6.44 2.25
C LYS A 56 4.35 5.33 1.86
N VAL A 57 3.78 4.63 2.84
CA VAL A 57 2.82 3.55 2.58
C VAL A 57 1.44 3.96 3.03
N TYR A 58 0.47 3.79 2.15
CA TYR A 58 -0.93 4.12 2.34
C TYR A 58 -1.80 2.88 2.09
N ALA A 59 -2.96 2.83 2.73
CA ALA A 59 -3.96 1.80 2.47
C ALA A 59 -5.36 2.42 2.41
N LEU A 60 -6.19 1.97 1.47
CA LEU A 60 -7.55 2.46 1.33
C LEU A 60 -8.44 1.90 2.44
N GLY A 61 -8.97 2.79 3.28
CA GLY A 61 -9.78 2.46 4.45
C GLY A 61 -11.05 1.70 4.10
N ALA A 62 -11.72 2.08 3.00
CA ALA A 62 -12.92 1.37 2.53
C ALA A 62 -12.63 -0.12 2.24
N ASP A 63 -11.48 -0.43 1.63
CA ASP A 63 -11.09 -1.80 1.32
C ASP A 63 -10.66 -2.60 2.57
N LEU A 64 -9.98 -1.94 3.51
CA LEU A 64 -9.64 -2.52 4.81
C LEU A 64 -10.90 -2.90 5.59
N GLN A 65 -11.89 -2.01 5.61
CA GLN A 65 -13.19 -2.23 6.28
C GLN A 65 -13.97 -3.35 5.60
N ALA A 66 -14.08 -3.32 4.27
CA ALA A 66 -14.79 -4.34 3.50
C ALA A 66 -14.21 -5.75 3.72
N ARG A 67 -12.92 -5.86 4.03
CA ARG A 67 -12.22 -7.12 4.31
C ARG A 67 -12.13 -7.47 5.81
N GLY A 68 -12.64 -6.63 6.70
CA GLY A 68 -12.64 -6.87 8.15
C GLY A 68 -11.24 -6.87 8.77
N VAL A 69 -10.31 -6.06 8.25
CA VAL A 69 -8.91 -5.99 8.72
C VAL A 69 -8.46 -4.58 9.12
N ALA A 70 -9.41 -3.65 9.26
CA ALA A 70 -9.13 -2.24 9.58
C ALA A 70 -8.52 -2.03 10.98
N ASP A 71 -8.79 -2.93 11.93
CA ASP A 71 -8.24 -2.94 13.29
C ASP A 71 -6.81 -3.50 13.34
N ARG A 72 -6.33 -4.09 12.25
CA ARG A 72 -5.04 -4.79 12.16
C ARG A 72 -4.03 -4.04 11.30
N VAL A 73 -4.22 -2.76 11.02
CA VAL A 73 -3.30 -2.00 10.17
C VAL A 73 -1.91 -1.88 10.84
N LEU A 74 -0.86 -2.12 10.04
CA LEU A 74 0.55 -1.97 10.43
C LEU A 74 0.85 -0.55 10.88
N ASP A 75 1.63 -0.42 11.95
CA ASP A 75 2.09 0.89 12.40
C ASP A 75 2.96 1.55 11.31
N GLY A 76 2.71 2.83 11.05
CA GLY A 76 3.36 3.59 9.97
C GLY A 76 2.62 3.58 8.63
N VAL A 77 1.66 2.67 8.40
CA VAL A 77 0.75 2.78 7.26
C VAL A 77 -0.25 3.90 7.51
N THR A 78 -0.40 4.81 6.55
CA THR A 78 -1.42 5.87 6.61
C THR A 78 -2.70 5.38 5.95
N VAL A 79 -3.81 5.31 6.70
CA VAL A 79 -5.11 4.95 6.14
C VAL A 79 -5.73 6.19 5.49
N VAL A 80 -6.19 6.05 4.24
CA VAL A 80 -6.85 7.12 3.48
C VAL A 80 -8.24 6.67 3.00
N ASP A 81 -9.13 7.62 2.76
CA ASP A 81 -10.38 7.36 2.04
C ASP A 81 -10.21 7.63 0.53
N TYR A 82 -11.32 7.62 -0.21
CA TYR A 82 -11.27 7.94 -1.65
C TYR A 82 -10.87 9.40 -1.93
N GLY A 83 -11.20 10.34 -1.03
CA GLY A 83 -10.71 11.71 -1.14
C GLY A 83 -9.19 11.76 -1.05
N GLY A 84 -8.62 11.10 -0.03
CA GLY A 84 -7.18 10.97 0.13
C GLY A 84 -6.50 10.20 -1.01
N PHE A 85 -7.18 9.24 -1.65
CA PHE A 85 -6.68 8.62 -2.89
C PHE A 85 -6.62 9.66 -4.03
N VAL A 86 -7.68 10.44 -4.24
CA VAL A 86 -7.67 11.51 -5.24
C VAL A 86 -6.54 12.51 -4.97
N ASP A 87 -6.34 12.92 -3.73
CA ASP A 87 -5.25 13.83 -3.33
C ASP A 87 -3.88 13.21 -3.63
N LEU A 88 -3.67 11.93 -3.27
CA LEU A 88 -2.42 11.22 -3.58
C LEU A 88 -2.13 11.17 -5.08
N VAL A 89 -3.17 10.99 -5.90
CA VAL A 89 -3.02 10.99 -7.36
C VAL A 89 -2.68 12.40 -7.87
N ALA A 90 -3.32 13.44 -7.34
CA ALA A 90 -3.05 14.82 -7.73
C ALA A 90 -1.65 15.31 -7.31
N ASP A 91 -1.18 14.89 -6.14
CA ASP A 91 0.10 15.32 -5.54
C ASP A 91 1.34 14.64 -6.17
N HIS A 92 1.16 13.58 -6.96
CA HIS A 92 2.26 12.84 -7.57
C HIS A 92 2.26 12.97 -9.09
N SER A 93 3.36 13.44 -9.64
CA SER A 93 3.53 13.67 -11.09
C SER A 93 3.47 12.43 -11.98
N ASN A 94 3.58 11.23 -11.42
CA ASN A 94 3.54 9.97 -12.16
C ASN A 94 2.87 8.89 -11.32
N LEU A 95 2.15 7.99 -11.99
CA LEU A 95 1.43 6.86 -11.42
C LEU A 95 1.95 5.55 -12.03
N GLN A 96 2.08 4.50 -11.22
CA GLN A 96 2.40 3.15 -11.69
C GLN A 96 1.49 2.14 -11.00
N SER A 97 0.58 1.52 -11.75
CA SER A 97 -0.23 0.42 -11.27
C SER A 97 0.50 -0.92 -11.43
N TRP A 98 0.45 -1.75 -10.38
CA TRP A 98 1.00 -3.10 -10.36
C TRP A 98 -0.16 -4.09 -10.24
N LEU A 99 -0.46 -4.75 -11.36
CA LEU A 99 -1.61 -5.66 -11.52
C LEU A 99 -1.26 -7.12 -11.22
#